data_AF-A0A1Z5TCA5-F1
#
_entry.id   AF-A0A1Z5TCA5-F1
#
_cell.length_a   1.000
_cell.length_b   1.000
_cell.length_c   1.000
_cell.angle_alpha   90.00
_cell.angle_beta   90.00
_cell.angle_gamma   90.00
#
_symmetry.space_group_name_H-M   'P 1'
#
loop_
_entity.id
_entity.type
_entity.pdbx_description
1 polymer ?
#
loop_
_entity_poly.entity_id
_entity_poly.type
_entity_poly.pdbx_seq_one_letter_code
_entity_poly.pdbx_strand_id
1 'polypeptide(L)'
;MSVQSMHVLPAVLFLSALARLLCLCRSHAPWQGISDDISCSSLHHVFRSLLASINSISTKQKHFAPTPQKYLTRNYSLRLKGMKWLSKISDAVVKNAWKKLANPTVGRGKTAWPKSQADLLKYGIRLDYDGVVNVDGVEFYKYQCQPNAGKVASSVRDWRDKNGGTHAVITSVLVKKGGTEKDVEDAVGKAFKEA
;
A
#
# COMPACT_ATOMS: atom_id res chain seq x y z
N MET A 1 7.38 16.12 11.78
CA MET A 1 8.86 16.15 11.66
C MET A 1 9.28 14.98 10.78
N SER A 2 10.29 15.16 9.94
CA SER A 2 10.72 14.16 8.95
C SER A 2 11.89 13.33 9.49
N VAL A 3 11.90 12.02 9.23
CA VAL A 3 13.12 11.20 9.16
C VAL A 3 12.93 10.16 8.04
N GLN A 4 13.94 10.02 7.18
CA GLN A 4 13.94 9.10 6.05
C GLN A 4 14.17 7.64 6.49
N SER A 5 13.69 6.68 5.71
CA SER A 5 14.17 5.29 5.76
C SER A 5 14.88 4.97 4.44
N MET A 6 16.21 5.07 4.45
CA MET A 6 17.05 4.75 3.30
C MET A 6 17.55 3.30 3.35
N HIS A 7 17.31 2.59 2.24
CA HIS A 7 18.26 1.66 1.60
C HIS A 7 18.92 0.58 2.48
N VAL A 8 18.31 -0.60 2.56
CA VAL A 8 18.96 -1.85 3.02
C VAL A 8 19.11 -2.83 1.85
N LEU A 9 19.73 -2.38 0.76
CA LEU A 9 19.89 -3.16 -0.49
C LEU A 9 21.30 -3.29 -1.12
N PRO A 10 22.41 -2.65 -0.65
CA PRO A 10 23.72 -2.89 -1.28
C PRO A 10 24.50 -4.10 -0.71
N ALA A 11 24.22 -4.53 0.54
CA ALA A 11 25.08 -5.47 1.27
C ALA A 11 25.14 -6.89 0.65
N VAL A 12 24.02 -7.40 0.12
CA VAL A 12 23.93 -8.78 -0.41
C VAL A 12 24.67 -8.93 -1.75
N LEU A 13 24.72 -7.86 -2.56
CA LEU A 13 25.43 -7.85 -3.85
C LEU A 13 26.96 -7.75 -3.68
N PHE A 14 27.46 -7.15 -2.59
CA PHE A 14 28.90 -7.06 -2.33
C PHE A 14 29.54 -8.41 -1.98
N LEU A 15 28.81 -9.27 -1.26
CA LEU A 15 29.32 -10.59 -0.83
C LEU A 15 29.42 -11.60 -1.99
N SER A 16 28.54 -11.53 -2.99
CA SER A 16 28.61 -12.43 -4.16
C SER A 16 29.74 -12.08 -5.13
N ALA A 17 30.14 -10.80 -5.18
CA ALA A 17 31.29 -10.35 -5.97
C ALA A 17 32.63 -10.86 -5.40
N LEU A 18 32.82 -10.78 -4.08
CA LEU A 18 34.05 -11.25 -3.42
C LEU A 18 34.29 -12.75 -3.60
N ALA A 19 33.22 -13.55 -3.53
CA ALA A 19 33.28 -15.00 -3.73
C ALA A 19 33.71 -15.39 -5.16
N ARG A 20 33.39 -14.57 -6.17
CA ARG A 20 33.86 -14.78 -7.55
C ARG A 20 35.32 -14.40 -7.74
N LEU A 21 35.82 -13.37 -7.04
CA LEU A 21 37.22 -12.97 -7.10
C LEU A 21 38.16 -14.06 -6.54
N LEU A 22 37.79 -14.68 -5.41
CA LEU A 22 38.56 -15.75 -4.78
C LEU A 22 38.62 -17.05 -5.60
N CYS A 23 37.70 -17.26 -6.54
CA CYS A 23 37.69 -18.45 -7.40
C CYS A 23 38.70 -18.35 -8.57
N LEU A 24 38.99 -17.13 -9.05
CA LEU A 24 39.88 -16.89 -10.18
C LEU A 24 41.38 -17.06 -9.84
N CYS A 25 41.77 -17.00 -8.56
CA CYS A 25 43.17 -17.21 -8.14
C CYS A 25 43.64 -18.68 -8.20
N ARG A 26 42.79 -19.65 -8.57
CA ARG A 26 43.12 -21.09 -8.49
C ARG A 26 43.60 -21.72 -9.81
N SER A 27 43.82 -20.92 -10.86
CA SER A 27 44.18 -21.43 -12.19
C SER A 27 45.20 -20.57 -12.91
N HIS A 28 46.45 -20.54 -12.42
CA HIS A 28 47.72 -20.64 -13.16
C HIS A 28 48.89 -20.68 -12.15
N ALA A 29 49.97 -21.38 -12.47
CA ALA A 29 51.18 -21.56 -11.64
C ALA A 29 52.42 -21.03 -12.40
N PRO A 30 53.67 -21.22 -11.92
CA PRO A 30 54.22 -21.10 -10.57
C PRO A 30 55.37 -20.05 -10.50
N TRP A 31 55.63 -19.44 -9.34
CA TRP A 31 56.90 -18.74 -9.07
C TRP A 31 57.37 -19.00 -7.63
N GLN A 32 58.67 -19.22 -7.45
CA GLN A 32 59.33 -19.47 -6.16
C GLN A 32 59.87 -18.16 -5.56
N GLY A 33 59.85 -18.02 -4.23
CA GLY A 33 60.63 -17.00 -3.51
C GLY A 33 59.87 -16.20 -2.44
N ILE A 34 59.73 -16.79 -1.24
CA ILE A 34 60.12 -16.23 0.08
C ILE A 34 60.15 -14.67 0.13
N SER A 35 59.37 -13.93 0.92
CA SER A 35 58.49 -14.24 2.07
C SER A 35 57.61 -12.99 2.40
N ASP A 36 56.77 -12.86 3.43
CA ASP A 36 56.45 -13.68 4.63
C ASP A 36 54.98 -13.48 5.11
N ASP A 37 54.56 -14.25 6.11
CA ASP A 37 53.53 -13.95 7.14
C ASP A 37 52.21 -13.24 6.78
N ILE A 38 51.41 -13.86 5.91
CA ILE A 38 49.99 -14.07 6.26
C ILE A 38 49.66 -15.55 6.09
N SER A 39 49.78 -16.32 7.18
CA SER A 39 49.36 -17.72 7.20
C SER A 39 47.89 -17.85 6.80
N CYS A 40 47.62 -18.64 5.76
CA CYS A 40 46.26 -18.87 5.23
C CYS A 40 45.28 -19.40 6.31
N SER A 41 45.81 -20.03 7.36
CA SER A 41 45.08 -20.45 8.57
C SER A 41 44.39 -19.30 9.30
N SER A 42 44.98 -18.09 9.36
CA SER A 42 44.38 -16.93 10.04
C SER A 42 43.15 -16.41 9.32
N LEU A 43 43.19 -16.31 7.99
CA LEU A 43 42.03 -15.96 7.16
C LEU A 43 40.90 -16.98 7.32
N HIS A 44 41.24 -18.27 7.39
CA HIS A 44 40.25 -19.33 7.60
C HIS A 44 39.60 -19.27 9.00
N HIS A 45 40.35 -18.87 10.03
CA HIS A 45 39.80 -18.63 11.38
C HIS A 45 38.86 -17.42 11.43
N VAL A 46 39.23 -16.31 10.80
CA VAL A 46 38.36 -15.11 10.71
C VAL A 46 37.07 -15.45 9.96
N PHE A 47 37.15 -16.18 8.84
CA PHE A 47 35.97 -16.56 8.05
C PHE A 47 35.04 -17.52 8.82
N ARG A 48 35.59 -18.48 9.57
CA ARG A 48 34.81 -19.36 10.46
C ARG A 48 34.14 -18.60 11.60
N SER A 49 34.83 -17.63 12.20
CA SER A 49 34.27 -16.79 13.27
C SER A 49 33.12 -15.91 12.75
N LEU A 50 33.26 -15.34 11.54
CA LEU A 50 32.20 -14.56 10.90
C LEU A 50 30.97 -15.41 10.57
N LEU A 51 31.16 -16.63 10.02
CA LEU A 51 30.07 -17.58 9.75
C LEU A 51 29.36 -18.05 11.02
N ALA A 52 30.10 -18.28 12.12
CA ALA A 52 29.52 -18.62 13.41
C ALA A 52 28.64 -17.46 13.96
N SER A 53 29.10 -16.22 13.81
CA SER A 53 28.34 -15.03 14.22
C SER A 53 27.06 -14.84 13.38
N ILE A 54 27.13 -15.03 12.05
CA ILE A 54 25.96 -15.00 11.15
C ILE A 54 24.93 -16.09 11.53
N ASN A 55 25.38 -17.31 11.82
CA ASN A 55 24.49 -18.39 12.27
C ASN A 55 23.86 -18.10 13.65
N SER A 56 24.56 -17.42 14.56
CA SER A 56 24.00 -16.98 15.85
C SER A 56 22.92 -15.89 15.70
N ILE A 57 23.03 -15.03 14.69
CA ILE A 57 22.00 -14.02 14.37
C ILE A 57 20.75 -14.70 13.77
N SER A 58 20.94 -15.73 12.94
CA SER A 58 19.86 -16.52 12.34
C SER A 58 19.02 -17.28 13.37
N THR A 59 19.65 -17.87 14.40
CA THR A 59 18.93 -18.65 15.43
C THR A 59 18.10 -17.79 16.40
N LYS A 60 18.44 -16.52 16.60
CA LYS A 60 17.69 -15.60 17.48
C LYS A 60 16.38 -15.06 16.89
N GLN A 61 16.02 -15.39 15.65
CA GLN A 61 14.66 -15.13 15.11
C GLN A 61 13.65 -16.26 15.36
N LYS A 62 14.01 -17.32 16.08
CA LYS A 62 13.07 -18.38 16.48
C LYS A 62 12.36 -18.04 17.79
N HIS A 63 11.32 -17.19 17.70
CA HIS A 63 10.05 -17.29 18.47
C HIS A 63 9.11 -16.10 18.19
N PHE A 64 8.77 -15.89 16.91
CA PHE A 64 7.41 -15.45 16.58
C PHE A 64 6.72 -16.61 15.88
N ALA A 65 5.80 -17.27 16.58
CA ALA A 65 4.92 -18.24 15.93
C ALA A 65 4.09 -17.47 14.88
N PRO A 66 4.04 -17.94 13.62
CA PRO A 66 3.10 -17.36 12.67
C PRO A 66 1.69 -17.57 13.23
N THR A 67 0.99 -16.47 13.53
CA THR A 67 -0.41 -16.53 13.96
C THR A 67 -1.20 -17.35 12.93
N PRO A 68 -2.10 -18.25 13.37
CA PRO A 68 -2.74 -19.20 12.47
C PRO A 68 -3.32 -18.53 11.22
N GLN A 69 -2.80 -18.92 10.06
CA GLN A 69 -3.04 -18.29 8.75
C GLN A 69 -4.51 -18.39 8.26
N LYS A 70 -5.39 -18.96 9.10
CA LYS A 70 -6.86 -18.99 8.98
C LYS A 70 -7.54 -17.62 9.13
N TYR A 71 -6.87 -16.62 9.72
CA TYR A 71 -7.43 -15.25 9.86
C TYR A 71 -7.20 -14.36 8.64
N LEU A 72 -6.21 -14.68 7.79
CA LEU A 72 -5.93 -13.90 6.57
C LEU A 72 -6.82 -14.35 5.40
N THR A 73 -7.01 -15.66 5.20
CA THR A 73 -7.75 -16.21 4.05
C THR A 73 -9.25 -15.87 4.04
N ARG A 74 -9.87 -15.69 5.21
CA ARG A 74 -11.29 -15.26 5.30
C ARG A 74 -11.52 -13.83 4.79
N ASN A 75 -10.51 -12.96 4.88
CA ASN A 75 -10.61 -11.55 4.50
C ASN A 75 -10.36 -11.31 3.00
N TYR A 76 -9.46 -12.07 2.36
CA TYR A 76 -9.26 -11.95 0.90
C TYR A 76 -10.46 -12.45 0.08
N SER A 77 -11.16 -13.48 0.55
CA SER A 77 -12.39 -13.96 -0.11
C SER A 77 -13.56 -12.97 -0.03
N LEU A 78 -13.61 -12.15 1.03
CA LEU A 78 -14.57 -11.05 1.16
C LEU A 78 -14.19 -9.84 0.29
N ARG A 79 -12.89 -9.53 0.16
CA ARG A 79 -12.38 -8.42 -0.67
C ARG A 79 -12.72 -8.56 -2.17
N LEU A 80 -12.90 -9.78 -2.68
CA LEU A 80 -13.34 -10.02 -4.06
C LEU A 80 -14.86 -9.89 -4.27
N LYS A 81 -15.62 -9.66 -3.20
CA LYS A 81 -17.03 -9.27 -3.24
C LYS A 81 -17.14 -7.81 -2.81
N GLY A 82 -16.54 -6.92 -3.60
CA GLY A 82 -16.64 -5.47 -3.43
C GLY A 82 -18.06 -5.04 -3.11
N MET A 83 -18.21 -4.11 -2.17
CA MET A 83 -19.47 -3.92 -1.45
C MET A 83 -20.67 -3.71 -2.39
N LYS A 84 -21.54 -4.73 -2.51
CA LYS A 84 -22.74 -4.77 -3.38
C LYS A 84 -23.72 -3.61 -3.22
N TRP A 85 -23.56 -2.80 -2.18
CA TRP A 85 -24.35 -1.60 -1.93
C TRP A 85 -23.65 -0.35 -2.50
N LEU A 86 -22.31 -0.23 -2.46
CA LEU A 86 -21.55 0.82 -3.15
C LEU A 86 -21.72 0.72 -4.67
N SER A 87 -21.66 -0.50 -5.23
CA SER A 87 -21.81 -0.73 -6.67
C SER A 87 -23.21 -0.40 -7.21
N LYS A 88 -24.20 -0.13 -6.34
CA LYS A 88 -25.53 0.39 -6.73
C LYS A 88 -25.60 1.92 -6.67
N ILE A 89 -24.58 2.55 -6.09
CA ILE A 89 -24.50 4.00 -5.88
C ILE A 89 -23.62 4.66 -6.93
N SER A 90 -22.70 3.92 -7.59
CA SER A 90 -21.87 4.41 -8.71
C SER A 90 -22.69 5.20 -9.74
N ASP A 91 -23.78 4.61 -10.21
CA ASP A 91 -24.60 5.16 -11.29
C ASP A 91 -25.30 6.46 -10.84
N ALA A 92 -25.68 6.52 -9.55
CA ALA A 92 -26.24 7.71 -8.93
C ALA A 92 -25.18 8.81 -8.70
N VAL A 93 -23.92 8.45 -8.43
CA VAL A 93 -22.80 9.39 -8.35
C VAL A 93 -22.53 9.98 -9.73
N VAL A 94 -22.36 9.16 -10.76
CA VAL A 94 -22.08 9.62 -12.12
C VAL A 94 -23.20 10.54 -12.59
N LYS A 95 -24.44 10.04 -12.65
CA LYS A 95 -25.61 10.77 -13.17
C LYS A 95 -25.87 12.13 -12.50
N ASN A 96 -25.62 12.26 -11.20
CA ASN A 96 -25.99 13.47 -10.43
C ASN A 96 -24.79 14.34 -10.02
N ALA A 97 -23.56 13.83 -10.10
CA ALA A 97 -22.39 14.47 -9.51
C ALA A 97 -21.18 14.61 -10.44
N TRP A 98 -21.13 13.98 -11.62
CA TRP A 98 -19.91 13.93 -12.43
C TRP A 98 -19.27 15.31 -12.67
N LYS A 99 -20.08 16.32 -13.03
CA LYS A 99 -19.62 17.71 -13.24
C LYS A 99 -18.96 18.31 -11.99
N LYS A 100 -19.47 17.98 -10.80
CA LYS A 100 -18.98 18.45 -9.49
C LYS A 100 -17.78 17.65 -8.98
N LEU A 101 -17.52 16.46 -9.54
CA LEU A 101 -16.36 15.64 -9.22
C LEU A 101 -15.19 15.90 -10.18
N ALA A 102 -15.48 16.16 -11.45
CA ALA A 102 -14.52 16.61 -12.46
C ALA A 102 -14.06 18.07 -12.24
N ASN A 103 -14.90 18.90 -11.60
CA ASN A 103 -14.57 20.26 -11.17
C ASN A 103 -15.23 20.59 -9.81
N PRO A 104 -14.53 20.36 -8.67
CA PRO A 104 -15.08 20.61 -7.34
C PRO A 104 -15.26 22.10 -7.06
N THR A 105 -16.49 22.48 -6.75
CA THR A 105 -16.85 23.81 -6.22
C THR A 105 -16.76 23.89 -4.69
N VAL A 106 -16.35 22.80 -4.03
CA VAL A 106 -16.31 22.70 -2.57
C VAL A 106 -14.88 22.84 -2.06
N GLY A 107 -14.70 23.50 -0.91
CA GLY A 107 -13.42 23.52 -0.20
C GLY A 107 -13.02 22.13 0.32
N ARG A 108 -11.72 21.96 0.59
CA ARG A 108 -11.17 20.73 1.17
C ARG A 108 -11.86 20.41 2.53
N GLY A 109 -12.07 19.12 2.80
CA GLY A 109 -12.76 18.62 3.98
C GLY A 109 -14.29 18.83 3.96
N LYS A 110 -14.87 19.20 2.82
CA LYS A 110 -16.32 19.34 2.64
C LYS A 110 -16.87 18.30 1.67
N THR A 111 -18.09 17.85 1.93
CA THR A 111 -18.81 16.92 1.07
C THR A 111 -19.09 17.53 -0.30
N ALA A 112 -18.59 16.89 -1.36
CA ALA A 112 -18.92 17.20 -2.75
C ALA A 112 -20.31 16.65 -3.12
N TRP A 113 -20.60 15.40 -2.73
CA TRP A 113 -21.86 14.71 -2.96
C TRP A 113 -22.10 13.60 -1.92
N PRO A 114 -23.35 13.30 -1.50
CA PRO A 114 -24.58 14.06 -1.77
C PRO A 114 -24.62 15.39 -0.99
N LYS A 115 -25.54 16.28 -1.38
CA LYS A 115 -25.73 17.60 -0.73
C LYS A 115 -27.03 17.72 0.05
N SER A 116 -28.08 16.98 -0.33
CA SER A 116 -29.36 17.01 0.39
C SER A 116 -29.34 16.01 1.55
N GLN A 117 -30.05 16.33 2.64
CA GLN A 117 -30.19 15.42 3.77
C GLN A 117 -30.93 14.13 3.38
N ALA A 118 -31.89 14.21 2.45
CA ALA A 118 -32.60 13.05 1.93
C ALA A 118 -31.67 12.09 1.20
N ASP A 119 -30.79 12.60 0.33
CA ASP A 119 -29.82 11.78 -0.41
C ASP A 119 -28.75 11.20 0.52
N LEU A 120 -28.27 11.98 1.51
CA LEU A 120 -27.32 11.52 2.53
C LEU A 120 -27.87 10.32 3.33
N LEU A 121 -29.16 10.31 3.65
CA LEU A 121 -29.82 9.17 4.31
C LEU A 121 -30.10 8.01 3.35
N LYS A 122 -30.52 8.31 2.12
CA LYS A 122 -30.87 7.34 1.06
C LYS A 122 -29.66 6.52 0.57
N TYR A 123 -28.55 7.19 0.26
CA TYR A 123 -27.32 6.55 -0.22
C TYR A 123 -26.41 6.11 0.94
N GLY A 124 -26.50 6.77 2.09
CA GLY A 124 -25.73 6.41 3.29
C GLY A 124 -24.24 6.71 3.23
N ILE A 125 -23.73 7.31 2.16
CA ILE A 125 -22.33 7.75 2.02
C ILE A 125 -22.23 9.23 1.69
N ARG A 126 -21.04 9.77 1.90
CA ARG A 126 -20.59 11.07 1.40
C ARG A 126 -19.21 10.94 0.76
N LEU A 127 -18.99 11.70 -0.31
CA LEU A 127 -17.72 11.90 -0.98
C LEU A 127 -17.17 13.25 -0.53
N ASP A 128 -16.23 13.24 0.42
CA ASP A 128 -15.61 14.44 0.98
C ASP A 128 -14.34 14.78 0.20
N TYR A 129 -14.22 16.03 -0.27
CA TYR A 129 -13.10 16.45 -1.11
C TYR A 129 -11.81 16.61 -0.29
N ASP A 130 -10.75 15.90 -0.66
CA ASP A 130 -9.45 15.90 0.04
C ASP A 130 -8.37 16.71 -0.70
N GLY A 131 -8.71 17.38 -1.80
CA GLY A 131 -7.78 18.24 -2.55
C GLY A 131 -7.28 17.60 -3.85
N VAL A 132 -6.18 18.15 -4.36
CA VAL A 132 -5.51 17.67 -5.59
C VAL A 132 -4.36 16.74 -5.20
N VAL A 133 -4.19 15.65 -5.95
CA VAL A 133 -3.04 14.76 -5.91
C VAL A 133 -2.45 14.68 -7.32
N ASN A 134 -1.14 14.78 -7.43
CA ASN A 134 -0.45 14.51 -8.69
C ASN A 134 0.00 13.03 -8.71
N VAL A 135 -0.32 12.32 -9.79
CA VAL A 135 0.12 10.94 -10.04
C VAL A 135 0.69 10.92 -11.46
N ASP A 136 1.97 10.55 -11.57
CA ASP A 136 2.71 10.45 -12.85
C ASP A 136 2.59 11.71 -13.75
N GLY A 137 2.61 12.89 -13.12
CA GLY A 137 2.49 14.18 -13.80
C GLY A 137 1.04 14.66 -14.01
N VAL A 138 0.04 13.80 -13.85
CA VAL A 138 -1.37 14.13 -14.05
C VAL A 138 -2.03 14.54 -12.72
N GLU A 139 -2.78 15.64 -12.72
CA GLU A 139 -3.54 16.09 -11.56
C GLU A 139 -4.91 15.40 -11.45
N PHE A 140 -5.18 14.84 -10.27
CA PHE A 140 -6.46 14.23 -9.90
C PHE A 140 -7.07 14.93 -8.69
N TYR A 141 -8.38 15.15 -8.72
CA TYR A 141 -9.17 15.49 -7.55
C TYR A 141 -9.44 14.23 -6.73
N LYS A 142 -8.99 14.24 -5.46
CA LYS A 142 -9.18 13.14 -4.52
C LYS A 142 -10.44 13.35 -3.69
N TYR A 143 -11.27 12.33 -3.60
CA TYR A 143 -12.44 12.28 -2.72
C TYR A 143 -12.36 11.07 -1.79
N GLN A 144 -12.67 11.28 -0.51
CA GLN A 144 -12.79 10.21 0.47
C GLN A 144 -14.26 9.79 0.56
N CYS A 145 -14.56 8.52 0.29
CA CYS A 145 -15.87 7.94 0.54
C CYS A 145 -15.97 7.59 2.04
N GLN A 146 -16.87 8.26 2.76
CA GLN A 146 -17.10 8.06 4.20
C GLN A 146 -18.58 7.72 4.46
N PRO A 147 -18.90 6.87 5.46
CA PRO A 147 -20.28 6.54 5.80
C PRO A 147 -20.98 7.72 6.48
N ASN A 148 -22.23 7.98 6.10
CA ASN A 148 -23.03 9.05 6.67
C ASN A 148 -23.48 8.74 8.11
N ALA A 149 -23.71 9.80 8.88
CA ALA A 149 -24.29 9.73 10.22
C ALA A 149 -25.82 9.52 10.18
N GLY A 150 -26.41 9.09 11.29
CA GLY A 150 -27.86 8.96 11.43
C GLY A 150 -28.45 7.68 10.82
N LYS A 151 -29.72 7.78 10.37
CA LYS A 151 -30.57 6.65 9.96
C LYS A 151 -30.28 6.21 8.50
N VAL A 152 -29.12 5.60 8.31
CA VAL A 152 -28.70 4.96 7.06
C VAL A 152 -29.14 3.50 6.98
N ALA A 153 -29.02 2.87 5.80
CA ALA A 153 -29.26 1.45 5.62
C ALA A 153 -28.38 0.58 6.56
N SER A 154 -28.92 -0.55 7.04
CA SER A 154 -28.25 -1.43 8.01
C SER A 154 -26.86 -1.86 7.56
N SER A 155 -26.67 -2.23 6.29
CA SER A 155 -25.35 -2.62 5.76
C SER A 155 -24.28 -1.54 5.90
N VAL A 156 -24.66 -0.26 5.81
CA VAL A 156 -23.75 0.89 5.94
C VAL A 156 -23.46 1.17 7.41
N ARG A 157 -24.50 1.13 8.25
CA ARG A 157 -24.37 1.26 9.72
C ARG A 157 -23.46 0.17 10.28
N ASP A 158 -23.73 -1.08 9.94
CA ASP A 158 -23.01 -2.25 10.45
C ASP A 158 -21.56 -2.31 9.93
N TRP A 159 -21.25 -1.65 8.79
CA TRP A 159 -19.88 -1.40 8.34
C TRP A 159 -19.24 -0.28 9.17
N ARG A 160 -19.89 0.88 9.26
CA ARG A 160 -19.43 2.07 9.98
C ARG A 160 -19.05 1.74 11.43
N ASP A 161 -19.93 1.03 12.13
CA ASP A 161 -19.78 0.72 13.55
C ASP A 161 -18.63 -0.28 13.82
N LYS A 162 -18.18 -1.02 12.79
CA LYS A 162 -17.02 -1.94 12.85
C LYS A 162 -15.70 -1.33 12.40
N ASN A 163 -15.73 -0.23 11.62
CA ASN A 163 -14.55 0.31 10.93
C ASN A 163 -14.08 1.68 11.45
N GLY A 164 -14.52 2.10 12.65
CA GLY A 164 -14.08 3.36 13.28
C GLY A 164 -15.05 4.53 13.13
N GLY A 165 -16.33 4.27 12.87
CA GLY A 165 -17.38 5.29 12.94
C GLY A 165 -17.53 6.14 11.69
N THR A 166 -18.12 7.33 11.83
CA THR A 166 -18.52 8.20 10.72
C THR A 166 -17.36 8.74 9.90
N HIS A 167 -16.17 8.86 10.47
CA HIS A 167 -14.98 9.42 9.79
C HIS A 167 -14.10 8.35 9.13
N ALA A 168 -14.50 7.07 9.22
CA ALA A 168 -13.81 5.98 8.55
C ALA A 168 -13.87 6.15 7.02
N VAL A 169 -12.71 6.07 6.36
CA VAL A 169 -12.63 6.11 4.89
C VAL A 169 -12.86 4.71 4.35
N ILE A 170 -13.95 4.53 3.61
CA ILE A 170 -14.29 3.29 2.92
C ILE A 170 -13.34 3.06 1.74
N THR A 171 -13.16 4.10 0.92
CA THR A 171 -12.29 4.09 -0.27
C THR A 171 -11.96 5.52 -0.69
N SER A 172 -10.92 5.70 -1.52
CA SER A 172 -10.58 6.99 -2.13
C SER A 172 -10.85 6.94 -3.62
N VAL A 173 -11.59 7.93 -4.14
CA VAL A 173 -11.84 8.11 -5.57
C VAL A 173 -10.86 9.16 -6.10
N LEU A 174 -10.18 8.86 -7.19
CA LEU A 174 -9.29 9.79 -7.90
C LEU A 174 -9.90 10.15 -9.25
N VAL A 175 -10.42 11.36 -9.39
CA VAL A 175 -11.06 11.85 -10.62
C VAL A 175 -10.10 12.77 -11.33
N LYS A 176 -9.85 12.55 -12.63
CA LYS A 176 -8.96 13.41 -13.43
C LYS A 176 -9.48 14.86 -13.43
N LYS A 177 -8.59 15.82 -13.19
CA LYS A 177 -8.94 17.25 -13.20
C LYS A 177 -9.41 17.66 -14.60
N GLY A 178 -10.63 18.21 -14.70
CA GLY A 178 -11.25 18.53 -15.99
C GLY A 178 -11.68 17.30 -16.80
N GLY A 179 -11.81 16.14 -16.17
CA GLY A 179 -12.26 14.90 -16.81
C GLY A 179 -13.70 14.94 -17.33
N THR A 180 -14.00 14.02 -18.23
CA THR A 180 -15.33 13.78 -18.79
C THR A 180 -16.22 12.97 -17.82
N GLU A 181 -17.50 12.82 -18.14
CA GLU A 181 -18.41 11.92 -17.42
C GLU A 181 -17.86 10.49 -17.34
N LYS A 182 -17.23 10.00 -18.42
CA LYS A 182 -16.59 8.70 -18.49
C LYS A 182 -15.39 8.57 -17.54
N ASP A 183 -14.54 9.60 -17.44
CA ASP A 183 -13.43 9.60 -16.48
C ASP A 183 -13.93 9.49 -15.03
N VAL A 184 -15.10 10.07 -14.71
CA VAL A 184 -15.74 9.92 -13.39
C VAL A 184 -16.33 8.51 -13.22
N GLU A 185 -17.01 7.98 -14.25
CA GLU A 185 -17.57 6.63 -14.22
C GLU A 185 -16.50 5.56 -13.98
N ASP A 186 -15.40 5.61 -14.74
CA ASP A 186 -14.30 4.67 -14.61
C ASP A 186 -13.60 4.82 -13.23
N ALA A 187 -13.41 6.05 -12.74
CA ALA A 187 -12.83 6.31 -11.41
C ALA A 187 -13.70 5.82 -10.24
N VAL A 188 -15.00 6.16 -10.23
CA VAL A 188 -15.95 5.74 -9.20
C VAL A 188 -16.19 4.24 -9.27
N GLY A 189 -16.38 3.72 -10.49
CA GLY A 189 -16.59 2.30 -10.74
C GLY A 189 -15.42 1.44 -10.28
N LYS A 190 -14.17 1.87 -10.52
CA LYS A 190 -12.98 1.21 -9.98
C LYS A 190 -12.94 1.27 -8.45
N ALA A 191 -13.01 2.48 -7.89
CA ALA A 191 -12.87 2.70 -6.44
C ALA A 191 -13.95 1.98 -5.61
N PHE A 192 -15.16 1.79 -6.14
CA PHE A 192 -16.26 1.09 -5.47
C PHE A 192 -16.26 -0.43 -5.69
N LYS A 193 -15.58 -0.93 -6.74
CA LYS A 193 -15.35 -2.39 -6.93
C LYS A 193 -14.19 -2.90 -6.07
N GLU A 194 -13.21 -2.06 -5.79
CA GLU A 194 -12.00 -2.39 -5.01
C GLU A 194 -12.16 -2.21 -3.48
N ALA A 195 -13.37 -1.81 -3.01
CA ALA A 195 -13.72 -1.51 -1.62
C ALA A 195 -14.48 -2.64 -0.89
#